data_AF-R3KQ52-F1
#
_entry.id   AF-R3KQ52-F1
#
_cell.length_a   1.000
_cell.length_b   1.000
_cell.length_c   1.000
_cell.angle_alpha   90.00
_cell.angle_beta   90.00
_cell.angle_gamma   90.00
#
_symmetry.space_group_name_H-M   'P 1'
#
loop_
_entity.id
_entity.type
_entity.pdbx_description
1 polymer ?
#
loop_
_entity_poly.entity_id
_entity_poly.type
_entity_poly.pdbx_seq_one_letter_code
_entity_poly.pdbx_strand_id
1 'polypeptide(L)'
;MRFKDETKTLFLVPGAGKDVRLYFNPAKTKLEKIRLSLNKVAELLSNGFIDEEGFLQIESIGLITRSNFKTMIRIEGVQRGKIEQEVVNVSVDTLETRKRHDEKSKPLLSQPYFEFIIAADEKISHEALYNLSKKNEQTLQAIKKQKKKDTFYTKLARNNKSI
;
A
#
# COMPACT_ATOMS: atom_id res chain seq x y z
N MET A 1 18.72 -7.96 -28.18
CA MET A 1 17.32 -7.75 -27.80
C MET A 1 17.29 -6.64 -26.75
N ARG A 2 16.66 -5.51 -27.04
CA ARG A 2 16.46 -4.44 -26.05
C ARG A 2 15.35 -4.90 -25.12
N PHE A 3 15.64 -5.10 -23.85
CA PHE A 3 14.61 -5.18 -22.82
C PHE A 3 13.85 -3.84 -22.88
N LYS A 4 12.55 -3.89 -23.20
CA LYS A 4 11.66 -2.74 -22.99
C LYS A 4 11.79 -2.39 -21.51
N ASP A 5 11.90 -1.11 -21.19
CA ASP A 5 11.74 -0.63 -19.81
C ASP A 5 10.36 -1.09 -19.32
N GLU A 6 10.33 -2.21 -18.60
CA GLU A 6 9.12 -2.72 -17.96
C GLU A 6 8.80 -1.80 -16.79
N THR A 7 7.70 -1.05 -16.90
CA THR A 7 7.21 -0.15 -15.84
C THR A 7 7.12 -0.92 -14.53
N LYS A 8 7.91 -0.52 -13.53
CA LYS A 8 7.98 -1.20 -12.23
C LYS A 8 6.65 -1.04 -11.49
N THR A 9 5.79 -2.05 -11.60
CA THR A 9 4.42 -2.02 -11.08
C THR A 9 4.28 -2.91 -9.85
N LEU A 10 3.85 -2.33 -8.72
CA LEU A 10 3.54 -3.08 -7.50
C LEU A 10 2.03 -3.25 -7.35
N PHE A 11 1.57 -4.48 -7.13
CA PHE A 11 0.15 -4.78 -6.93
C PHE A 11 -0.20 -4.81 -5.44
N LEU A 12 -1.28 -4.14 -5.05
CA LEU A 12 -1.71 -3.99 -3.67
C LEU A 12 -3.22 -4.21 -3.54
N VAL A 13 -3.64 -4.76 -2.40
CA VAL A 13 -5.04 -5.06 -2.12
C VAL A 13 -5.56 -4.19 -0.96
N PRO A 14 -6.19 -3.04 -1.22
CA PRO A 14 -6.86 -2.28 -0.17
C PRO A 14 -8.09 -3.04 0.37
N GLY A 15 -8.41 -2.83 1.64
CA GLY A 15 -9.58 -3.44 2.29
C GLY A 15 -9.41 -4.86 2.81
N ALA A 16 -8.31 -5.55 2.48
CA ALA A 16 -8.04 -6.91 2.95
C ALA A 16 -7.36 -6.97 4.34
N GLY A 17 -7.12 -5.82 4.98
CA GLY A 17 -6.44 -5.75 6.27
C GLY A 17 -6.16 -4.31 6.69
N LYS A 18 -5.13 -4.11 7.51
CA LYS A 18 -4.73 -2.79 8.03
C LYS A 18 -3.51 -2.19 7.29
N ASP A 19 -3.04 -2.91 6.29
CA ASP A 19 -1.68 -2.79 5.76
C ASP A 19 -1.55 -1.87 4.54
N VAL A 20 -2.66 -1.65 3.82
CA VAL A 20 -2.73 -0.75 2.66
C VAL A 20 -3.83 0.27 2.90
N ARG A 21 -3.43 1.53 3.12
CA ARG A 21 -4.34 2.65 3.36
C ARG A 21 -4.24 3.67 2.24
N LEU A 22 -5.39 4.08 1.73
CA LEU A 22 -5.51 5.09 0.69
C LEU A 22 -5.80 6.46 1.31
N TYR A 23 -5.21 7.51 0.75
CA TYR A 23 -5.46 8.90 1.15
C TYR A 23 -5.97 9.65 -0.06
N PHE A 24 -7.20 10.13 0.05
CA PHE A 24 -7.86 10.94 -0.96
C PHE A 24 -7.80 12.40 -0.55
N ASN A 25 -7.89 13.30 -1.52
CA ASN A 25 -8.12 14.70 -1.24
C ASN A 25 -9.45 14.89 -0.46
N PRO A 26 -9.68 16.03 0.21
CA PRO A 26 -10.88 16.24 1.02
C PRO A 26 -12.20 16.03 0.26
N ALA A 27 -12.23 16.36 -1.04
CA ALA A 27 -13.39 16.19 -1.90
C ALA A 27 -13.60 14.74 -2.41
N LYS A 28 -12.68 13.81 -2.12
CA LYS A 28 -12.64 12.43 -2.65
C LYS A 28 -12.64 12.34 -4.19
N THR A 29 -12.23 13.39 -4.88
CA THR A 29 -12.11 13.45 -6.33
C THR A 29 -10.74 13.02 -6.84
N LYS A 30 -9.79 12.77 -5.93
CA LYS A 30 -8.43 12.36 -6.28
C LYS A 30 -7.82 11.47 -5.20
N LEU A 31 -7.03 10.47 -5.62
CA LEU A 31 -6.13 9.73 -4.75
C LEU A 31 -4.80 10.48 -4.68
N GLU A 32 -4.34 10.84 -3.48
CA GLU A 32 -3.11 11.61 -3.29
C GLU A 32 -1.95 10.71 -2.89
N LYS A 33 -2.19 9.72 -2.01
CA LYS A 33 -1.13 8.89 -1.44
C LYS A 33 -1.63 7.48 -1.13
N ILE A 34 -0.71 6.52 -1.20
CA ILE A 34 -0.93 5.14 -0.74
C ILE A 34 0.08 4.86 0.36
N ARG A 35 -0.41 4.54 1.56
CA ARG A 35 0.43 4.22 2.72
C ARG A 35 0.45 2.72 2.98
N LEU A 36 1.65 2.19 3.13
CA LEU A 36 1.91 0.83 3.56
C LEU A 36 2.32 0.78 5.03
N SER A 37 1.81 -0.19 5.78
CA SER A 37 2.33 -0.49 7.12
C SER A 37 3.78 -0.99 7.05
N LEU A 38 4.55 -0.81 8.12
CA LEU A 38 5.90 -1.38 8.22
C LEU A 38 5.90 -2.90 7.97
N ASN A 39 4.92 -3.63 8.51
CA ASN A 39 4.79 -5.07 8.29
C ASN A 39 4.66 -5.41 6.81
N LYS A 40 3.93 -4.58 6.06
CA LYS A 40 3.74 -4.79 4.63
C LYS A 40 5.01 -4.52 3.83
N VAL A 41 5.74 -3.48 4.19
CA VAL A 41 7.05 -3.18 3.59
C VAL A 41 8.03 -4.34 3.87
N ALA A 42 8.09 -4.80 5.12
CA ALA A 42 8.91 -5.94 5.51
C ALA A 42 8.54 -7.22 4.76
N GLU A 43 7.25 -7.52 4.61
CA GLU A 43 6.76 -8.66 3.81
C GLU A 43 7.25 -8.56 2.35
N LEU A 44 7.11 -7.38 1.72
CA LEU A 44 7.49 -7.19 0.33
C LEU A 44 9.01 -7.32 0.11
N LEU A 45 9.83 -6.74 1.00
CA LEU A 45 11.29 -6.82 0.93
C LEU A 45 11.80 -8.24 1.27
N SER A 46 11.20 -8.91 2.26
CA SER A 46 11.63 -10.25 2.70
C SER A 46 11.34 -11.35 1.68
N ASN A 47 10.40 -11.13 0.76
CA ASN A 47 10.10 -12.09 -0.30
C ASN A 47 11.19 -12.12 -1.40
N GLY A 48 12.18 -11.23 -1.34
CA GLY A 48 13.35 -11.24 -2.24
C GLY A 48 13.09 -10.79 -3.67
N PHE A 49 11.86 -10.40 -4.02
CA PHE A 49 11.50 -9.93 -5.36
C PHE A 49 11.86 -8.46 -5.60
N ILE A 50 12.02 -7.68 -4.54
CA ILE A 50 12.33 -6.25 -4.61
C ILE A 50 13.15 -5.87 -3.39
N ASP A 51 14.27 -5.17 -3.61
CA ASP A 51 15.11 -4.59 -2.57
C ASP A 51 14.67 -3.14 -2.26
N GLU A 52 15.33 -2.49 -1.30
CA GLU A 52 14.96 -1.12 -0.89
C GLU A 52 15.06 -0.12 -2.06
N GLU A 53 16.10 -0.25 -2.89
CA GLU A 53 16.31 0.63 -4.04
C GLU A 53 15.23 0.41 -5.12
N GLY A 54 14.96 -0.85 -5.47
CA GLY A 54 13.89 -1.21 -6.39
C GLY A 54 12.52 -0.73 -5.90
N PHE A 55 12.28 -0.76 -4.58
CA PHE A 55 11.04 -0.29 -3.97
C PHE A 55 10.82 1.21 -4.15
N LEU A 56 11.89 2.00 -4.05
CA LEU A 56 11.86 3.46 -4.30
C LEU A 56 11.72 3.82 -5.79
N GLN A 57 11.96 2.86 -6.68
CA GLN A 57 11.85 3.02 -8.13
C GLN A 57 10.52 2.50 -8.70
N ILE A 58 9.56 2.12 -7.86
CA ILE A 58 8.21 1.73 -8.32
C ILE A 58 7.53 2.93 -8.97
N GLU A 59 7.12 2.77 -10.23
CA GLU A 59 6.52 3.81 -11.07
C GLU A 59 5.00 3.74 -11.09
N SER A 60 4.43 2.57 -10.79
CA SER A 60 3.00 2.34 -10.87
C SER A 60 2.52 1.41 -9.76
N ILE A 61 1.31 1.66 -9.26
CA ILE A 61 0.62 0.78 -8.32
C ILE A 61 -0.65 0.24 -8.97
N GLY A 62 -0.78 -1.09 -9.03
CA GLY A 62 -2.01 -1.77 -9.38
C GLY A 62 -2.86 -2.03 -8.14
N LEU A 63 -3.94 -1.26 -7.94
CA LEU A 63 -4.86 -1.45 -6.82
C LEU A 63 -5.95 -2.46 -7.18
N ILE A 64 -5.90 -3.64 -6.57
CA ILE A 64 -6.86 -4.72 -6.81
C ILE A 64 -8.10 -4.50 -5.95
N THR A 65 -9.25 -4.24 -6.58
CA THR A 65 -10.52 -3.97 -5.88
C THR A 65 -11.39 -5.23 -5.70
N ARG A 66 -11.10 -6.32 -6.42
CA ARG A 66 -11.79 -7.62 -6.24
C ARG A 66 -10.78 -8.73 -5.97
N SER A 67 -10.51 -9.00 -4.70
CA SER A 67 -9.68 -10.12 -4.27
C SER A 67 -10.11 -10.62 -2.89
N ASN A 68 -10.03 -11.94 -2.70
CA ASN A 68 -10.17 -12.60 -1.40
C ASN A 68 -8.82 -12.73 -0.66
N PHE A 69 -7.70 -12.34 -1.30
CA PHE A 69 -6.35 -12.45 -0.78
C PHE A 69 -5.85 -11.10 -0.23
N LYS A 70 -5.03 -11.14 0.82
CA LYS A 70 -4.49 -9.93 1.47
C LYS A 70 -3.35 -9.26 0.71
N THR A 71 -2.62 -10.04 -0.08
CA THR A 71 -1.49 -9.63 -0.89
C THR A 71 -1.53 -10.40 -2.20
N MET A 72 -1.27 -9.74 -3.32
CA MET A 72 -0.79 -10.42 -4.52
C MET A 72 0.46 -9.73 -5.03
N ILE A 73 1.45 -10.54 -5.39
CA ILE A 73 2.67 -10.09 -6.06
C ILE A 73 2.60 -10.66 -7.48
N ARG A 74 2.65 -9.79 -8.49
CA ARG A 74 2.76 -10.24 -9.89
C ARG A 74 4.24 -10.35 -10.21
N ILE A 75 4.67 -11.54 -10.62
CA ILE A 75 6.02 -11.81 -11.11
C ILE A 75 5.94 -11.82 -12.65
N GLU A 76 6.67 -10.91 -13.30
CA GLU A 76 6.86 -10.91 -14.75
C GLU A 76 7.47 -12.27 -15.18
N GLY A 77 6.91 -12.93 -16.19
CA GLY A 77 7.37 -14.24 -16.68
C GLY A 77 6.64 -15.50 -16.15
N VAL A 78 5.78 -15.39 -15.13
CA VAL A 78 4.95 -16.52 -14.64
C VAL A 78 3.46 -16.15 -14.74
N GLN A 79 2.93 -16.09 -15.96
CA GLN A 79 1.47 -16.10 -16.16
C GLN A 79 0.96 -17.54 -16.20
N ARG A 80 0.35 -18.01 -15.12
CA ARG A 80 -0.65 -19.08 -15.18
C ARG A 80 -1.90 -18.64 -14.42
N GLY A 81 -2.80 -18.01 -15.17
CA GLY A 81 -4.15 -17.68 -14.72
C GLY A 81 -4.56 -16.28 -15.15
N LYS A 82 -5.48 -16.18 -16.11
CA LYS A 82 -6.30 -14.99 -16.28
C LYS A 82 -7.08 -14.79 -14.99
N ILE A 83 -6.57 -13.98 -14.07
CA ILE A 83 -7.42 -13.46 -13.02
C ILE A 83 -7.95 -12.14 -13.56
N GLU A 84 -9.22 -12.15 -13.98
CA GLU A 84 -10.00 -10.95 -14.29
C GLU A 84 -10.23 -10.18 -12.99
N GLN A 85 -9.15 -9.59 -12.47
CA GLN A 85 -9.22 -8.70 -11.34
C GLN A 85 -9.44 -7.29 -11.85
N GLU A 86 -10.44 -6.62 -11.26
CA GLU A 86 -10.61 -5.19 -11.44
C GLU A 86 -9.41 -4.50 -10.76
N VAL A 87 -8.45 -4.08 -11.59
CA VAL A 87 -7.24 -3.38 -11.15
C VAL A 87 -7.34 -1.93 -11.57
N VAL A 88 -7.20 -1.03 -10.60
CA VAL A 88 -7.02 0.40 -10.85
C VAL A 88 -5.54 0.71 -10.82
N ASN A 89 -4.93 0.95 -11.98
CA ASN A 89 -3.54 1.36 -12.06
C ASN A 89 -3.43 2.85 -11.76
N VAL A 90 -2.43 3.23 -10.97
CA VAL A 90 -2.14 4.63 -10.65
C VAL A 90 -0.65 4.90 -10.75
N SER A 91 -0.29 6.02 -11.34
CA SER A 91 1.10 6.44 -11.51
C SER A 91 1.66 7.03 -10.21
N VAL A 92 2.91 6.71 -9.91
CA VAL A 92 3.64 7.21 -8.74
C VAL A 92 4.52 8.39 -9.16
N ASP A 93 4.48 9.47 -8.40
CA ASP A 93 5.51 10.50 -8.46
C ASP A 93 6.78 9.97 -7.79
N THR A 94 7.64 9.31 -8.57
CA THR A 94 8.83 8.65 -8.02
C THR A 94 9.84 9.63 -7.44
N LEU A 95 9.85 10.89 -7.90
CA LEU A 95 10.74 11.92 -7.37
C LEU A 95 10.25 12.39 -6.00
N GLU A 96 8.96 12.71 -5.87
CA GLU A 96 8.40 13.13 -4.60
C GLU A 96 8.33 11.98 -3.58
N THR A 97 8.06 10.75 -4.02
CA THR A 97 8.16 9.54 -3.17
C THR A 97 9.59 9.35 -2.66
N ARG A 98 10.60 9.45 -3.53
CA ARG A 98 12.00 9.33 -3.10
C ARG A 98 12.35 10.42 -2.11
N LYS A 99 12.10 11.69 -2.45
CA LYS A 99 12.35 12.83 -1.56
C LYS A 99 11.72 12.64 -0.18
N ARG A 100 10.46 12.18 -0.14
CA ARG A 100 9.71 11.91 1.11
C ARG A 100 10.39 10.89 2.03
N HIS A 101 11.16 9.96 1.46
CA HIS A 101 11.82 8.87 2.17
C HIS A 101 13.34 9.02 2.27
N ASP A 102 13.97 9.80 1.39
CA ASP A 102 15.41 10.14 1.36
C ASP A 102 15.76 11.20 2.41
N GLU A 103 14.86 12.16 2.69
CA GLU A 103 15.08 13.25 3.64
C GLU A 103 15.36 12.81 5.09
N LYS A 104 15.27 11.51 5.41
CA LYS A 104 15.43 11.01 6.79
C LYS A 104 16.72 10.24 7.06
N SER A 105 17.55 9.93 6.06
CA SER A 105 18.74 9.06 6.21
C SER A 105 18.48 7.79 7.02
N LYS A 106 17.27 7.24 6.90
CA LYS A 106 16.76 6.14 7.73
C LYS A 106 16.35 5.00 6.82
N PRO A 107 16.88 3.78 7.02
CA PRO A 107 16.48 2.59 6.26
C PRO A 107 14.97 2.46 6.21
N LEU A 108 14.41 1.94 5.11
CA LEU A 108 12.95 1.86 4.93
C LEU A 108 12.26 1.15 6.10
N LEU A 109 12.89 0.07 6.61
CA LEU A 109 12.38 -0.72 7.72
C LEU A 109 12.46 -0.04 9.10
N SER A 110 13.16 1.08 9.22
CA SER A 110 13.18 1.90 10.44
C SER A 110 12.04 2.92 10.50
N GLN A 111 11.29 3.07 9.40
CA GLN A 111 10.16 3.98 9.30
C GLN A 111 8.87 3.28 9.75
N PRO A 112 7.94 3.98 10.44
CA PRO A 112 6.71 3.35 10.92
C PRO A 112 5.75 2.95 9.77
N TYR A 113 5.93 3.54 8.59
CA TYR A 113 5.16 3.29 7.38
C TYR A 113 5.92 3.84 6.16
N PHE A 114 5.50 3.41 4.98
CA PHE A 114 5.96 3.93 3.70
C PHE A 114 4.82 4.60 2.93
N GLU A 115 5.09 5.64 2.14
CA GLU A 115 4.09 6.37 1.34
C GLU A 115 4.50 6.47 -0.13
N PHE A 116 3.69 5.90 -1.01
CA PHE A 116 3.70 6.27 -2.43
C PHE A 116 2.90 7.55 -2.60
N ILE A 117 3.50 8.52 -3.30
CA ILE A 117 2.87 9.77 -3.68
C ILE A 117 2.34 9.57 -5.09
N ILE A 118 1.05 9.83 -5.30
CA ILE A 118 0.42 9.63 -6.59
C ILE A 118 0.67 10.86 -7.46
N ALA A 119 0.98 10.61 -8.74
CA ALA A 119 1.26 11.66 -9.71
C ALA A 119 0.13 12.70 -9.75
N ALA A 120 0.49 13.98 -9.86
CA ALA A 120 -0.48 15.06 -9.73
C ALA A 120 -1.49 15.10 -10.89
N ASP A 121 -1.12 14.58 -12.05
CA ASP A 121 -1.93 14.49 -13.27
C ASP A 121 -2.69 13.16 -13.40
N GLU A 122 -2.54 12.24 -12.44
CA GLU A 122 -3.22 10.94 -12.44
C GLU A 122 -4.74 11.10 -12.45
N LYS A 123 -5.40 10.46 -13.42
CA LYS A 123 -6.85 10.53 -13.62
C LYS A 123 -7.48 9.17 -13.35
N ILE A 124 -8.13 9.07 -12.20
CA ILE A 124 -8.92 7.90 -11.82
C ILE A 124 -10.39 8.21 -12.07
N SER A 125 -11.11 7.28 -12.70
CA SER A 125 -12.55 7.45 -12.94
C SER A 125 -13.31 7.60 -11.62
N HIS A 126 -14.45 8.31 -11.65
CA HIS A 126 -15.28 8.50 -10.47
C HIS A 126 -15.72 7.17 -9.84
N GLU A 127 -16.11 6.21 -10.67
CA GLU A 127 -16.47 4.86 -10.24
C GLU A 127 -15.31 4.14 -9.54
N ALA A 128 -14.11 4.19 -10.13
CA ALA A 128 -12.93 3.58 -9.53
C ALA A 128 -12.56 4.25 -8.19
N LEU A 129 -12.62 5.58 -8.10
CA LEU A 129 -12.41 6.31 -6.84
C LEU A 129 -13.43 5.91 -5.77
N TYR A 130 -14.70 5.77 -6.14
CA TYR A 130 -15.76 5.31 -5.25
C TYR A 130 -15.48 3.90 -4.71
N ASN A 131 -15.13 2.97 -5.60
CA ASN A 131 -14.80 1.58 -5.25
C ASN A 131 -13.57 1.53 -4.32
N LEU A 132 -12.52 2.29 -4.65
CA LEU A 132 -11.32 2.42 -3.81
C LEU A 132 -11.65 3.04 -2.43
N SER A 133 -12.53 4.04 -2.38
CA SER A 133 -12.96 4.67 -1.12
C SER A 133 -13.65 3.65 -0.21
N LYS A 134 -14.56 2.84 -0.75
CA LYS A 134 -15.21 1.75 0.00
C LYS A 134 -14.21 0.72 0.52
N LYS A 135 -13.22 0.32 -0.28
CA LYS A 135 -12.15 -0.58 0.18
C LYS A 135 -11.30 0.05 1.27
N ASN A 136 -11.00 1.34 1.15
CA ASN A 136 -10.25 2.04 2.18
C ASN A 136 -11.05 2.15 3.50
N GLU A 137 -12.37 2.31 3.45
CA GLU A 137 -13.21 2.27 4.65
C GLU A 137 -13.08 0.93 5.40
N GLN A 138 -13.00 -0.20 4.68
CA GLN A 138 -12.73 -1.51 5.27
C GLN A 138 -11.35 -1.55 5.95
N THR A 139 -10.30 -1.01 5.31
CA THR A 139 -8.98 -0.84 5.93
C THR A 139 -9.07 -0.04 7.23
N LEU A 140 -9.78 1.10 7.20
CA LEU A 140 -9.91 1.98 8.37
C LEU A 140 -10.64 1.29 9.52
N GLN A 141 -11.66 0.49 9.24
CA GLN A 141 -12.36 -0.29 10.26
C GLN A 141 -11.45 -1.37 10.88
N ALA A 142 -10.64 -2.05 10.06
CA ALA A 142 -9.66 -3.01 10.56
C ALA A 142 -8.64 -2.35 11.50
N ILE A 143 -8.12 -1.16 11.13
CA ILE A 143 -7.22 -0.36 11.98
C ILE A 143 -7.91 0.01 13.30
N LYS A 144 -9.14 0.51 13.26
CA LYS A 144 -9.91 0.87 14.47
C LYS A 144 -10.12 -0.34 15.38
N LYS A 145 -10.49 -1.50 14.81
CA LYS A 145 -10.69 -2.74 15.56
C LYS A 145 -9.41 -3.19 16.27
N GLN A 146 -8.27 -3.12 15.58
CA GLN A 146 -6.97 -3.43 16.18
C GLN A 146 -6.64 -2.47 17.34
N LYS A 147 -6.76 -1.15 17.13
CA LYS A 147 -6.47 -0.16 18.18
C LYS A 147 -7.33 -0.37 19.44
N LYS A 148 -8.61 -0.72 19.28
CA LYS A 148 -9.49 -1.06 20.40
C LYS A 148 -8.99 -2.28 21.17
N LYS A 149 -8.56 -3.34 20.46
CA LYS A 149 -7.97 -4.53 21.08
C LYS A 149 -6.68 -4.19 21.84
N ASP A 150 -5.76 -3.48 21.20
CA ASP A 150 -4.47 -3.12 21.81
C ASP A 150 -4.67 -2.29 23.09
N THR A 151 -5.60 -1.33 23.05
CA THR A 151 -5.95 -0.51 24.22
C THR A 151 -6.51 -1.37 25.36
N PHE A 152 -7.38 -2.33 25.04
CA PHE A 152 -7.95 -3.25 26.04
C PHE A 152 -6.87 -4.10 26.72
N TYR A 153 -5.98 -4.73 25.95
CA TYR A 153 -4.88 -5.53 26.50
C TYR A 153 -3.87 -4.68 27.29
N THR A 154 -3.60 -3.46 26.85
CA THR A 154 -2.70 -2.55 27.57
C THR A 154 -3.28 -2.17 28.94
N LYS A 155 -4.60 -1.97 29.03
CA LYS A 155 -5.29 -1.72 30.32
C LYS A 155 -5.23 -2.95 31.23
N LEU A 156 -5.50 -4.14 30.70
CA LEU A 156 -5.40 -5.39 31.47
C LEU A 156 -3.98 -5.62 32.02
N ALA A 157 -2.96 -5.45 31.18
CA ALA A 157 -1.56 -5.64 31.59
C ALA A 157 -1.09 -4.64 32.65
N ARG A 158 -1.63 -3.42 32.66
CA ARG A 158 -1.37 -2.42 33.71
C ARG A 158 -2.04 -2.79 35.03
N ASN A 159 -3.27 -3.27 34.99
CA ASN A 159 -4.00 -3.66 36.20
C ASN A 159 -3.40 -4.91 36.87
N ASN A 160 -2.81 -5.83 36.09
CA ASN A 160 -2.16 -7.03 36.61
C ASN A 160 -0.73 -6.80 37.15
N LYS A 161 -0.15 -5.61 36.98
CA LYS A 161 1.19 -5.25 37.52
C LYS A 161 1.13 -4.54 38.87
N SER A 162 -0.07 -4.30 39.41
CA SER A 162 -0.30 -3.59 40.67
C SER A 162 -0.54 -4.52 41.87
N ILE A 163 -0.04 -5.75 41.82
CA ILE A 163 -0.13 -6.76 42.90
C ILE A 163 1.28 -7.22 43.25
#